data_AF-A0A7N0UKH1-F1
#
_entry.id   AF-A0A7N0UKH1-F1
#
_cell.length_a   1.000
_cell.length_b   1.000
_cell.length_c   1.000
_cell.angle_alpha   90.00
_cell.angle_beta   90.00
_cell.angle_gamma   90.00
#
_symmetry.space_group_name_H-M   'P 1'
#
loop_
_entity.id
_entity.type
_entity.pdbx_description
1 polymer ?
#
loop_
_entity_poly.entity_id
_entity_poly.type
_entity_poly.pdbx_seq_one_letter_code
_entity_poly.pdbx_strand_id
1 'polypeptide(L)'
;MISEPEVTVTKFSELDNFIVIASDGLWDVVSSEDACEVVKKCLNGQTRRSLGGGTTKSPADAAAMLAELAMAKGSKDNISVIVVDLKKEIPTL
;
A
#
# COMPACT_ATOMS: atom_id res chain seq x y z
N MET A 1 -12.51 25.72 9.95
CA MET A 1 -12.42 24.57 9.04
C MET A 1 -13.01 24.99 7.71
N ILE A 2 -12.28 24.78 6.62
CA ILE A 2 -12.84 24.78 5.28
C ILE A 2 -12.97 23.32 4.86
N SER A 3 -14.05 22.95 4.19
CA SER A 3 -14.29 21.58 3.71
C SER A 3 -13.96 21.43 2.22
N GLU A 4 -13.15 22.34 1.68
CA GLU A 4 -12.73 22.33 0.29
C GLU A 4 -11.45 21.50 0.17
N PRO A 5 -11.44 20.41 -0.61
CA PRO A 5 -10.27 19.55 -0.77
C PRO A 5 -9.26 20.16 -1.74
N GLU A 6 -8.00 19.80 -1.57
CA GLU A 6 -7.01 19.96 -2.63
C GLU A 6 -7.21 18.86 -3.69
N VAL A 7 -7.30 19.26 -4.96
CA VAL A 7 -7.53 18.33 -6.08
C VAL A 7 -6.33 18.35 -7.01
N THR A 8 -5.73 17.19 -7.22
CA THR A 8 -4.66 16.98 -8.21
C THR A 8 -5.08 15.94 -9.24
N VAL A 9 -4.78 16.19 -10.51
CA VAL A 9 -5.00 15.24 -11.61
C VAL A 9 -3.66 14.85 -12.20
N THR A 10 -3.32 13.57 -12.11
CA THR A 10 -2.07 13.02 -12.65
C THR A 10 -2.40 11.94 -13.66
N LYS A 11 -1.81 12.04 -14.86
CA LYS A 11 -1.93 10.99 -15.88
C LYS A 11 -0.98 9.85 -15.55
N PHE A 12 -1.49 8.63 -15.44
CA PHE A 12 -0.65 7.45 -15.27
C PHE A 12 0.19 7.16 -16.52
N SER A 13 1.37 6.61 -16.27
CA SER A 13 2.34 6.13 -17.25
C SER A 13 2.58 4.64 -17.05
N GLU A 14 3.24 3.99 -18.01
CA GLU A 14 3.63 2.59 -17.89
C GLU A 14 4.67 2.34 -16.77
N LEU A 15 5.28 3.38 -16.21
CA LEU A 15 6.21 3.27 -15.10
C LEU A 15 5.50 3.21 -13.74
N ASP A 16 4.23 3.62 -13.69
CA ASP A 16 3.42 3.59 -12.49
C ASP A 16 2.92 2.16 -12.23
N ASN A 17 3.20 1.63 -11.04
CA ASN A 17 2.92 0.23 -10.70
C ASN A 17 1.73 0.09 -9.75
N PHE A 18 1.62 0.98 -8.77
CA PHE A 18 0.59 0.94 -7.75
C PHE A 18 0.42 2.32 -7.10
N ILE A 19 -0.66 2.48 -6.34
CA ILE A 19 -0.92 3.62 -5.46
C ILE A 19 -1.13 3.10 -4.04
N VAL A 20 -0.55 3.80 -3.07
CA VAL A 20 -0.83 3.59 -1.64
C VAL A 20 -1.60 4.79 -1.11
N ILE A 21 -2.76 4.54 -0.52
CA ILE A 21 -3.55 5.54 0.19
C ILE A 21 -3.66 5.05 1.63
N ALA A 22 -3.32 5.90 2.60
CA ALA A 22 -3.38 5.51 4.00
C ALA A 22 -3.61 6.72 4.93
N SER A 23 -4.06 6.43 6.15
CA SER A 23 -4.09 7.41 7.25
C SER A 23 -2.68 7.76 7.73
N ASP A 24 -2.57 8.88 8.45
CA ASP A 24 -1.38 9.31 9.20
C ASP A 24 -0.84 8.23 10.14
N GLY A 25 -1.71 7.40 10.72
CA GLY A 25 -1.29 6.23 11.50
C GLY A 25 -0.28 5.31 10.79
N LEU A 26 -0.24 5.27 9.45
CA LEU A 26 0.85 4.65 8.67
C LEU A 26 2.03 5.62 8.50
N TRP A 27 1.77 6.80 7.92
CA TRP A 27 2.80 7.72 7.43
C TRP A 27 3.65 8.37 8.52
N ASP A 28 3.15 8.43 9.76
CA ASP A 28 3.88 8.93 10.92
C ASP A 28 5.09 8.04 11.29
N VAL A 29 5.07 6.76 10.90
CA VAL A 29 6.11 5.78 11.27
C VAL A 29 6.71 5.03 10.09
N VAL A 30 6.09 5.09 8.90
CA VAL A 30 6.58 4.45 7.67
C VAL A 30 6.79 5.50 6.58
N SER A 31 7.99 5.56 5.99
CA SER A 31 8.27 6.45 4.87
C SER A 31 7.61 5.97 3.57
N SER A 32 7.46 6.88 2.61
CA SER A 32 6.99 6.55 1.25
C SER A 32 7.86 5.47 0.59
N GLU A 33 9.18 5.53 0.81
CA GLU A 33 10.14 4.60 0.22
C GLU A 33 9.99 3.20 0.82
N ASP A 34 9.92 3.08 2.16
CA ASP A 34 9.70 1.83 2.86
C ASP A 34 8.37 1.20 2.42
N ALA A 35 7.31 2.02 2.33
CA ALA A 35 6.00 1.55 1.90
C ALA A 35 6.05 1.02 0.46
N CYS A 36 6.72 1.72 -0.45
CA CYS A 36 6.91 1.29 -1.82
C CYS A 36 7.67 -0.04 -1.90
N GLU A 37 8.71 -0.25 -1.09
CA GLU A 37 9.45 -1.51 -1.06
C GLU A 37 8.59 -2.68 -0.61
N VAL A 38 7.79 -2.51 0.45
CA VAL A 38 6.89 -3.55 0.95
C VAL A 38 5.88 -3.94 -0.12
N VAL A 39 5.26 -2.97 -0.78
CA VAL A 39 4.27 -3.23 -1.84
C VAL A 39 4.93 -3.94 -3.03
N LYS A 40 6.11 -3.48 -3.50
CA LYS A 40 6.85 -4.14 -4.59
C LYS A 40 7.16 -5.60 -4.25
N LYS A 41 7.68 -5.88 -3.06
CA LYS A 41 8.01 -7.24 -2.62
C LYS A 41 6.76 -8.13 -2.52
N CYS A 42 5.60 -7.57 -2.17
CA CYS A 42 4.33 -8.30 -2.14
C CYS A 42 3.78 -8.56 -3.54
N LEU A 43 3.75 -7.57 -4.43
CA LEU A 43 3.22 -7.77 -5.79
C LEU A 43 4.12 -8.68 -6.64
N ASN A 44 5.43 -8.67 -6.39
CA ASN A 44 6.38 -9.54 -7.09
C ASN A 44 6.41 -10.99 -6.55
N GLY A 45 5.61 -11.34 -5.54
CA GLY A 45 5.63 -12.68 -4.96
C GLY A 45 6.86 -12.99 -4.09
N GLN A 46 7.62 -11.96 -3.71
CA GLN A 46 8.91 -12.11 -3.03
C GLN A 46 8.80 -12.10 -1.50
N THR A 47 7.59 -11.91 -0.95
CA THR A 47 7.39 -11.90 0.51
C THR A 47 6.69 -13.16 0.98
N ARG A 48 7.19 -13.76 2.07
CA ARG A 48 6.60 -14.94 2.72
C ARG A 48 5.80 -14.47 3.93
N ARG A 49 4.55 -14.93 4.07
CA ARG A 49 3.78 -14.70 5.31
C ARG A 49 4.40 -15.51 6.43
N SER A 50 4.64 -14.88 7.58
CA SER A 50 5.19 -15.56 8.76
C SER A 50 4.20 -16.55 9.40
N LEU A 51 2.90 -16.50 9.04
CA LEU A 51 1.81 -17.25 9.69
C LEU A 51 1.11 -18.28 8.80
N GLY A 52 1.68 -18.65 7.66
CA GLY A 52 1.14 -19.69 6.78
C GLY A 52 1.81 -19.64 5.42
N GLY A 53 2.54 -20.70 5.07
CA GLY A 53 3.57 -20.77 4.01
C GLY A 53 3.13 -20.50 2.57
N GLY A 54 2.50 -19.36 2.29
CA GLY A 54 2.23 -18.83 0.96
C GLY A 54 3.05 -17.57 0.66
N THR A 55 3.40 -17.39 -0.61
CA THR A 55 3.90 -16.12 -1.14
C THR A 55 2.76 -15.11 -1.16
N THR A 56 2.97 -13.89 -0.64
CA THR A 56 1.99 -12.82 -0.86
C THR A 56 2.06 -12.37 -2.30
N LYS A 57 0.90 -12.23 -2.93
CA LYS A 57 0.78 -11.89 -4.37
C LYS A 57 -0.38 -10.93 -4.64
N SER A 58 -0.94 -10.32 -3.60
CA SER A 58 -2.13 -9.49 -3.73
C SER A 58 -1.92 -8.09 -3.13
N PRO A 59 -2.61 -7.07 -3.67
CA PRO A 59 -2.63 -5.74 -3.05
C PRO A 59 -3.18 -5.77 -1.62
N ALA A 60 -4.11 -6.67 -1.33
CA ALA A 60 -4.67 -6.86 0.01
C ALA A 60 -3.60 -7.34 1.00
N ASP A 61 -2.74 -8.28 0.61
CA ASP A 61 -1.61 -8.70 1.45
C ASP A 61 -0.60 -7.55 1.67
N ALA A 62 -0.34 -6.74 0.64
CA ALA A 62 0.55 -5.58 0.76
C ALA A 62 -0.01 -4.54 1.75
N ALA A 63 -1.31 -4.25 1.67
CA ALA A 63 -1.99 -3.36 2.61
C ALA A 63 -1.92 -3.90 4.05
N ALA A 64 -2.16 -5.21 4.24
CA ALA A 64 -2.06 -5.84 5.55
C ALA A 64 -0.63 -5.76 6.11
N MET A 65 0.40 -6.02 5.30
CA MET A 65 1.79 -5.91 5.75
C MET A 65 2.20 -4.48 6.10
N LEU A 66 1.71 -3.48 5.38
CA LEU A 66 1.96 -2.08 5.74
C LEU A 66 1.34 -1.73 7.09
N ALA A 67 0.11 -2.20 7.35
CA ALA A 67 -0.53 -2.01 8.64
C ALA A 67 0.23 -2.74 9.78
N GLU A 68 0.65 -3.98 9.54
CA GLU A 68 1.48 -4.75 10.49
C GLU A 68 2.84 -4.05 10.74
N LEU A 69 3.47 -3.52 9.71
CA LEU A 69 4.73 -2.78 9.83
C LEU A 69 4.55 -1.49 10.66
N ALA A 70 3.46 -0.74 10.44
CA ALA A 70 3.17 0.46 11.23
C ALA A 70 2.95 0.13 12.71
N MET A 71 2.20 -0.93 13.01
CA MET A 71 2.04 -1.42 14.39
C MET A 71 3.38 -1.85 15.00
N ALA A 72 4.22 -2.58 14.25
CA ALA A 72 5.54 -3.02 14.72
C ALA A 72 6.51 -1.85 14.94
N LYS A 73 6.40 -0.78 14.16
CA LYS A 73 7.14 0.48 14.36
C LYS A 73 6.56 1.37 15.46
N GLY A 74 5.50 0.95 16.13
CA GLY A 74 4.97 1.60 17.33
C GLY A 74 3.93 2.68 17.06
N SER A 75 3.25 2.65 15.92
CA SER A 75 2.08 3.50 15.69
C SER A 75 1.04 3.29 16.79
N LYS A 76 0.45 4.41 17.25
CA LYS A 76 -0.57 4.44 18.31
C LYS A 76 -1.93 4.92 17.81
N ASP A 77 -2.06 5.12 16.50
CA ASP A 77 -3.27 5.63 15.88
C ASP A 77 -4.03 4.54 15.11
N ASN A 78 -5.23 4.86 14.61
CA ASN A 78 -5.97 4.03 13.69
C ASN A 78 -5.24 3.96 12.34
N ILE A 79 -4.93 2.73 11.91
CA ILE A 79 -4.24 2.48 10.65
C ILE A 79 -5.25 1.96 9.64
N SER A 80 -5.42 2.70 8.55
CA SER A 80 -6.17 2.26 7.37
C SER A 80 -5.26 2.37 6.15
N VAL A 81 -5.17 1.30 5.36
CA VAL A 81 -4.30 1.25 4.17
C VAL A 81 -5.07 0.65 2.99
N ILE A 82 -4.98 1.29 1.83
CA ILE A 82 -5.48 0.85 0.54
C ILE A 82 -4.30 0.78 -0.42
N VAL A 83 -4.15 -0.36 -1.11
CA VAL A 83 -3.18 -0.53 -2.18
C VAL A 83 -3.94 -0.82 -3.48
N VAL A 84 -3.73 0.02 -4.49
CA VAL A 84 -4.31 -0.13 -5.82
C VAL A 84 -3.21 -0.61 -6.76
N ASP A 85 -3.38 -1.78 -7.36
CA ASP A 85 -2.48 -2.29 -8.40
C ASP A 85 -2.90 -1.74 -9.76
N LEU A 86 -2.01 -0.97 -10.39
CA LEU A 86 -2.25 -0.32 -11.68
C LEU A 86 -1.86 -1.20 -12.88
N LYS A 87 -1.18 -2.32 -12.64
CA LYS A 87 -0.71 -3.24 -13.69
C LYS A 87 -1.72 -4.33 -14.01
N LYS A 88 -2.73 -4.50 -13.15
CA LYS A 88 -3.79 -5.49 -13.38
C LYS A 88 -4.77 -4.95 -14.42
N GLU A 89 -4.83 -5.59 -15.57
CA GLU A 89 -5.79 -5.23 -16.62
C GLU A 89 -7.22 -5.27 -16.05
N ILE A 90 -7.99 -4.23 -16.32
CA ILE A 90 -9.44 -4.27 -16.15
C ILE A 90 -9.94 -5.29 -17.16
N PRO A 91 -10.61 -6.38 -16.75
CA PRO A 91 -11.23 -7.29 -17.70
C PRO A 91 -12.19 -6.46 -18.56
N THR A 92 -11.91 -6.37 -19.86
CA THR A 92 -12.88 -5.84 -20.82
C THR A 92 -14.12 -6.73 -20.77
N LEU A 93 -15.27 -6.13 -20.42
CA LEU A 93 -16.58 -6.78 -20.45
C LEU A 93 -16.98 -7.16 -21.88
#